data_AF-A0A1Q9SY81-F1
#
_entry.id   AF-A0A1Q9SY81-F1
#
_cell.length_a   1.000
_cell.length_b   1.000
_cell.length_c   1.000
_cell.angle_alpha   90.00
_cell.angle_beta   90.00
_cell.angle_gamma   90.00
#
_symmetry.space_group_name_H-M   'P 1'
#
loop_
_entity.id
_entity.type
_entity.pdbx_description
1 polymer ?
#
loop_
_entity_poly.entity_id
_entity_poly.type
_entity_poly.pdbx_seq_one_letter_code
_entity_poly.pdbx_strand_id
1 'polypeptide(L)'
;MESALERASEQGASDAQLRDLRAAQDQGELTFPELEEAVGRSLSCMRSADIPVIDATVDESEGYPRLDYAYGASSEGRSAEQTDALAQECLRTHSLYVEAIYTSSPQVREARDVQLDQVREELVSCLEEAGLDVMADASPGSYDVRRQIC
;
A
#
# COMPACT_ATOMS: atom_id res chain seq x y z
N MET A 1 17.14 -1.83 2.41
CA MET A 1 16.35 -2.22 3.60
C MET A 1 16.92 -1.68 4.90
N GLU A 2 18.25 -1.59 5.07
CA GLU A 2 18.90 -1.02 6.26
C GLU A 2 18.38 0.39 6.62
N SER A 3 18.24 1.28 5.63
CA SER A 3 17.63 2.61 5.82
C SER A 3 16.12 2.60 6.13
N ALA A 4 15.41 1.50 5.86
CA ALA A 4 14.00 1.37 6.21
C ALA A 4 13.82 0.96 7.67
N LEU A 5 14.68 0.07 8.19
CA LEU A 5 14.70 -0.33 9.60
C LEU A 5 15.08 0.83 10.52
N GLU A 6 16.10 1.61 10.15
CA GLU A 6 16.50 2.79 10.90
C GLU A 6 15.37 3.82 10.96
N ARG A 7 14.78 4.18 9.81
CA ARG A 7 13.63 5.09 9.76
C ARG A 7 12.44 4.54 10.54
N ALA A 8 12.12 3.25 10.42
CA ALA A 8 11.03 2.64 11.17
C ALA A 8 11.23 2.77 12.68
N SER A 9 12.45 2.51 13.16
CA SER A 9 12.80 2.63 14.57
C SER A 9 12.69 4.09 15.06
N GLU A 10 13.25 5.05 14.32
CA GLU A 10 13.21 6.47 14.68
C GLU A 10 11.80 7.04 14.67
N GLN A 11 10.95 6.52 13.79
CA GLN A 11 9.58 6.95 13.61
C GLN A 11 8.61 6.12 14.45
N GLY A 12 9.07 5.42 15.48
CA GLY A 12 8.21 4.77 16.48
C GLY A 12 7.46 3.52 16.00
N ALA A 13 8.03 2.76 15.07
CA ALA A 13 7.53 1.43 14.75
C ALA A 13 7.60 0.51 15.98
N SER A 14 6.60 -0.35 16.15
CA SER A 14 6.57 -1.36 17.22
C SER A 14 7.66 -2.42 17.03
N ASP A 15 8.04 -3.07 18.13
CA ASP A 15 8.96 -4.22 18.09
C ASP A 15 8.47 -5.33 17.16
N ALA A 16 7.15 -5.50 17.01
CA ALA A 16 6.57 -6.46 16.07
C ALA A 16 6.91 -6.09 14.63
N GLN A 17 6.63 -4.85 14.23
CA GLN A 17 6.96 -4.36 12.89
C GLN A 17 8.48 -4.44 12.64
N LEU A 18 9.31 -4.05 13.62
CA LEU A 18 10.77 -4.15 13.48
C LEU A 18 11.27 -5.60 13.35
N ARG A 19 10.60 -6.57 13.98
CA ARG A 19 10.93 -8.00 13.80
C ARG A 19 10.60 -8.46 12.38
N ASP A 20 9.43 -8.13 11.87
CA ASP A 20 9.02 -8.52 10.52
C ASP A 20 9.97 -7.93 9.47
N LEU A 21 10.35 -6.66 9.64
CA LEU A 21 11.30 -5.99 8.76
C LEU A 21 12.71 -6.62 8.79
N ARG A 22 13.16 -7.09 9.95
CA ARG A 22 14.45 -7.82 10.07
C ARG A 22 14.34 -9.22 9.45
N ALA A 23 13.25 -9.93 9.71
CA ALA A 23 13.00 -11.23 9.12
C ALA A 23 12.97 -11.14 7.59
N ALA A 24 12.32 -10.12 7.02
CA ALA A 24 12.32 -9.87 5.58
C ALA A 24 13.72 -9.51 5.05
N GLN A 25 14.56 -8.86 5.85
CA GLN A 25 15.96 -8.59 5.49
C GLN A 25 16.79 -9.86 5.41
N ASP A 26 16.63 -10.76 6.37
CA ASP A 26 17.38 -12.01 6.42
C ASP A 26 16.91 -12.99 5.32
N GLN A 27 15.61 -12.98 5.01
CA GLN A 27 15.01 -13.84 3.98
C GLN A 27 15.16 -13.26 2.56
N GLY A 28 15.38 -11.95 2.44
CA GLY A 28 15.46 -11.24 1.17
C GLY A 28 14.10 -10.83 0.58
N GLU A 29 13.01 -11.25 1.20
CA GLU A 29 11.64 -10.95 0.78
C GLU A 29 10.71 -10.76 1.97
N LEU A 30 9.65 -9.98 1.76
CA LEU A 30 8.52 -9.86 2.67
C LEU A 30 7.31 -10.56 2.01
N THR A 31 6.64 -11.41 2.76
CA THR A 31 5.54 -12.25 2.27
C THR A 31 4.18 -11.59 2.50
N PHE A 32 3.16 -12.04 1.75
CA PHE A 32 1.79 -11.56 1.92
C PHE A 32 1.20 -11.86 3.32
N PRO A 33 1.41 -13.06 3.92
CA PRO A 33 0.96 -13.31 5.29
C PRO A 33 1.57 -12.36 6.33
N GLU A 34 2.85 -11.98 6.18
CA GLU A 34 3.49 -10.99 7.07
C GLU A 34 2.87 -9.60 6.91
N LEU A 35 2.48 -9.23 5.68
CA LEU A 35 1.69 -8.02 5.42
C LEU A 35 0.31 -8.08 6.10
N GLU A 36 -0.41 -9.19 5.97
CA GLU A 36 -1.72 -9.40 6.60
C GLU A 36 -1.66 -9.26 8.12
N GLU A 37 -0.65 -9.86 8.75
CA GLU A 37 -0.45 -9.75 10.19
C GLU A 37 -0.15 -8.30 10.61
N ALA A 38 0.66 -7.58 9.83
CA ALA A 38 0.99 -6.18 10.11
C ALA A 38 -0.21 -5.27 10.01
N VAL A 39 -0.97 -5.35 8.92
CA VAL A 39 -2.21 -4.59 8.73
C VAL A 39 -3.25 -4.98 9.79
N GLY A 40 -3.36 -6.27 10.13
CA GLY A 40 -4.25 -6.75 11.18
C GLY A 40 -3.98 -6.09 12.54
N ARG A 41 -2.70 -5.86 12.89
CA ARG A 41 -2.32 -5.12 14.11
C ARG A 41 -2.69 -3.65 14.04
N SER A 42 -2.50 -2.99 12.89
CA SER A 42 -2.93 -1.60 12.68
C SER A 42 -4.44 -1.45 12.86
N LEU A 43 -5.24 -2.32 12.22
CA LEU A 43 -6.69 -2.31 12.35
C LEU A 43 -7.15 -2.63 13.77
N SER A 44 -6.47 -3.55 14.46
CA SER A 44 -6.75 -3.81 15.88
C SER A 44 -6.48 -2.59 16.76
N CYS A 45 -5.39 -1.87 16.53
CA CYS A 45 -5.07 -0.62 17.22
C CYS A 45 -6.17 0.43 17.01
N MET A 46 -6.62 0.60 15.76
CA MET A 46 -7.72 1.53 15.43
C MET A 46 -9.02 1.16 16.13
N ARG A 47 -9.41 -0.12 16.11
CA ARG A 47 -10.61 -0.61 16.81
C ARG A 47 -10.51 -0.37 18.33
N SER A 48 -9.36 -0.63 18.93
CA SER A 48 -9.13 -0.37 20.36
C SER A 48 -9.17 1.11 20.72
N ALA A 49 -8.95 1.99 19.75
CA ALA A 49 -9.12 3.43 19.91
C ALA A 49 -10.56 3.89 19.64
N ASP A 50 -11.53 3.00 19.37
CA ASP A 50 -12.90 3.32 18.94
C ASP A 50 -12.98 4.03 17.57
N ILE A 51 -12.03 3.77 16.68
CA ILE A 51 -12.11 4.19 15.27
C ILE A 51 -12.87 3.11 14.48
N PRO A 52 -13.97 3.45 13.78
CA PRO A 52 -14.64 2.51 12.90
C PRO A 52 -13.68 2.02 11.80
N VAL A 53 -13.69 0.73 11.50
CA VAL A 53 -12.88 0.15 10.42
C VAL A 53 -13.73 -0.71 9.50
N ILE A 54 -13.38 -0.70 8.21
CA ILE A 54 -13.76 -1.71 7.23
C ILE A 54 -12.58 -2.68 7.17
N ASP A 55 -12.86 -3.94 7.50
CA ASP A 55 -11.85 -4.99 7.55
C ASP A 55 -11.17 -5.19 6.19
N ALA A 56 -9.93 -5.66 6.24
CA ALA A 56 -9.15 -5.88 5.05
C ALA A 56 -9.74 -6.98 4.16
N THR A 57 -9.86 -6.70 2.88
CA THR A 57 -10.15 -7.67 1.82
C THR A 57 -8.94 -7.82 0.91
N VAL A 58 -8.74 -9.02 0.36
CA VAL A 58 -7.68 -9.26 -0.63
C VAL A 58 -8.17 -8.85 -2.01
N ASP A 59 -7.40 -8.00 -2.68
CA ASP A 59 -7.55 -7.62 -4.08
C ASP A 59 -6.35 -8.13 -4.87
N GLU A 60 -6.60 -8.88 -5.95
CA GLU A 60 -5.57 -9.45 -6.83
C GLU A 60 -5.60 -8.84 -8.25
N SER A 61 -6.42 -7.82 -8.48
CA SER A 61 -6.64 -7.24 -9.81
C SER A 61 -5.39 -6.63 -10.44
N GLU A 62 -4.39 -6.26 -9.63
CA GLU A 62 -3.10 -5.74 -10.10
C GLU A 62 -2.03 -6.84 -10.34
N GLY A 63 -2.41 -8.12 -10.30
CA GLY A 63 -1.51 -9.25 -10.54
C GLY A 63 -0.73 -9.72 -9.31
N TYR A 64 -0.90 -9.06 -8.17
CA TYR A 64 -0.34 -9.44 -6.87
C TYR A 64 -1.39 -9.23 -5.78
N PRO A 65 -1.34 -9.98 -4.65
CA PRO A 65 -2.30 -9.81 -3.59
C PRO A 65 -2.00 -8.52 -2.81
N ARG A 66 -3.02 -7.67 -2.70
CA ARG A 66 -3.04 -6.39 -1.99
C ARG A 66 -4.15 -6.41 -0.95
N LEU A 67 -3.96 -5.71 0.16
CA LEU A 67 -4.99 -5.52 1.17
C LEU A 67 -5.71 -4.19 0.94
N ASP A 68 -7.02 -4.26 0.76
CA ASP A 68 -7.93 -3.12 0.75
C ASP A 68 -8.64 -3.02 2.09
N TYR A 69 -8.43 -1.92 2.80
CA TYR A 69 -9.09 -1.61 4.06
C TYR A 69 -9.39 -0.12 4.14
N ALA A 70 -10.28 0.26 5.04
CA ALA A 70 -10.59 1.65 5.30
C ALA A 70 -10.87 1.89 6.78
N TYR A 71 -10.71 3.13 7.23
CA TYR A 71 -11.08 3.56 8.57
C TYR A 71 -11.92 4.83 8.51
N GLY A 72 -12.72 5.05 9.55
CA GLY A 72 -13.60 6.20 9.65
C GLY A 72 -12.82 7.51 9.66
N ALA A 73 -13.25 8.47 8.85
CA ALA A 73 -12.71 9.83 8.85
C ALA A 73 -13.02 10.61 10.15
N SER A 74 -13.93 10.09 10.97
CA SER A 74 -14.23 10.60 12.30
C SER A 74 -14.60 9.45 13.23
N SER A 75 -14.50 9.72 14.52
CA SER A 75 -14.86 8.81 15.62
C SER A 75 -15.51 9.60 16.75
N GLU A 76 -16.29 8.93 17.59
CA GLU A 76 -16.99 9.57 18.69
C GLU A 76 -16.03 10.31 19.64
N GLY A 77 -16.40 11.53 20.03
CA GLY A 77 -15.61 12.34 20.96
C GLY A 77 -14.32 12.94 20.40
N ARG A 78 -14.02 12.76 19.09
CA ARG A 78 -12.81 13.30 18.44
C ARG A 78 -13.15 14.06 17.16
N SER A 79 -12.34 15.08 16.83
CA SER A 79 -12.39 15.73 15.51
C SER A 79 -11.89 14.79 14.41
N ALA A 80 -12.09 15.15 13.15
CA ALA A 80 -11.56 14.39 12.03
C ALA A 80 -10.02 14.32 12.07
N GLU A 81 -9.37 15.44 12.36
CA GLU A 81 -7.91 15.54 12.47
C GLU A 81 -7.36 14.70 13.62
N GLN A 82 -8.05 14.68 14.76
CA GLN A 82 -7.67 13.82 15.90
C GLN A 82 -7.87 12.34 15.60
N THR A 83 -8.92 12.01 14.84
CA THR A 83 -9.18 10.64 14.40
C THR A 83 -8.10 10.16 13.45
N ASP A 84 -7.78 10.97 12.45
CA ASP A 84 -6.73 10.68 11.47
C ASP A 84 -5.37 10.56 12.13
N ALA A 85 -4.99 11.48 13.02
CA ALA A 85 -3.70 11.42 13.72
C ALA A 85 -3.51 10.09 14.48
N LEU A 86 -4.55 9.59 15.14
CA LEU A 86 -4.52 8.30 15.84
C LEU A 86 -4.48 7.12 14.86
N ALA A 87 -5.24 7.17 13.76
CA ALA A 87 -5.20 6.14 12.73
C ALA A 87 -3.79 6.06 12.10
N GLN A 88 -3.20 7.20 11.76
CA GLN A 88 -1.85 7.32 11.21
C GLN A 88 -0.79 6.82 12.21
N GLU A 89 -0.98 7.07 13.51
CA GLU A 89 -0.13 6.49 14.55
C GLU A 89 -0.24 4.96 14.60
N CYS A 90 -1.44 4.39 14.52
CA CYS A 90 -1.61 2.94 14.44
C CYS A 90 -0.90 2.35 13.21
N LEU A 91 -1.07 2.96 12.04
CA LEU A 91 -0.39 2.53 10.80
C LEU A 91 1.12 2.62 10.93
N ARG A 92 1.65 3.79 11.33
CA ARG A 92 3.10 4.01 11.54
C ARG A 92 3.68 2.98 12.50
N THR A 93 2.96 2.68 13.58
CA THR A 93 3.40 1.76 14.62
C THR A 93 3.39 0.30 14.17
N HIS A 94 2.47 -0.11 13.30
CA HIS A 94 2.23 -1.54 13.05
C HIS A 94 2.43 -2.02 11.62
N SER A 95 2.17 -1.22 10.59
CA SER A 95 2.14 -1.70 9.20
C SER A 95 2.81 -0.81 8.16
N LEU A 96 2.96 0.49 8.39
CA LEU A 96 3.38 1.46 7.36
C LEU A 96 4.64 1.04 6.59
N TYR A 97 5.68 0.59 7.28
CA TYR A 97 6.94 0.21 6.65
C TYR A 97 6.90 -1.18 6.01
N VAL A 98 6.10 -2.09 6.58
CA VAL A 98 5.85 -3.42 6.02
C VAL A 98 5.08 -3.26 4.69
N GLU A 99 4.02 -2.46 4.67
CA GLU A 99 3.26 -2.11 3.47
C GLU A 99 4.16 -1.48 2.39
N ALA A 100 4.99 -0.50 2.78
CA ALA A 100 5.90 0.16 1.86
C ALA A 100 6.95 -0.79 1.26
N ILE A 101 7.48 -1.73 2.05
CA ILE A 101 8.47 -2.70 1.55
C ILE A 101 7.81 -3.76 0.68
N TYR A 102 6.65 -4.26 1.06
CA TYR A 102 5.90 -5.24 0.28
C TYR A 102 5.56 -4.68 -1.10
N THR A 103 4.91 -3.53 -1.15
CA THR A 103 4.46 -2.89 -2.40
C THR A 103 5.62 -2.45 -3.30
N SER A 104 6.79 -2.20 -2.72
CA SER A 104 7.99 -1.83 -3.49
C SER A 104 8.92 -3.01 -3.81
N SER A 105 8.56 -4.22 -3.41
CA SER A 105 9.37 -5.43 -3.62
C SER A 105 9.50 -5.80 -5.09
N PRO A 106 10.60 -6.46 -5.52
CA PRO A 106 10.80 -6.85 -6.91
C PRO A 106 9.67 -7.73 -7.46
N GLN A 107 9.19 -8.70 -6.68
CA GLN A 107 8.09 -9.60 -7.05
C GLN A 107 6.78 -8.85 -7.36
N VAL A 108 6.44 -7.83 -6.56
CA VAL A 108 5.23 -7.02 -6.77
C VAL A 108 5.36 -6.17 -8.04
N ARG A 109 6.54 -5.60 -8.27
CA ARG A 109 6.81 -4.82 -9.49
C ARG A 109 6.70 -5.69 -10.74
N GLU A 110 7.33 -6.86 -10.73
CA GLU A 110 7.29 -7.80 -11.85
C GLU A 110 5.86 -8.30 -12.12
N ALA A 111 5.11 -8.65 -11.06
CA ALA A 111 3.72 -9.08 -11.20
C ALA A 111 2.83 -7.97 -11.79
N ARG A 112 3.00 -6.72 -11.35
CA ARG A 112 2.29 -5.56 -11.88
C ARG A 112 2.65 -5.26 -13.33
N ASP A 113 3.92 -5.38 -13.69
CA ASP A 113 4.39 -5.19 -15.07
C ASP A 113 3.78 -6.25 -16.00
N VAL A 114 3.76 -7.52 -15.58
CA VAL A 114 3.09 -8.61 -16.31
C VAL A 114 1.59 -8.33 -16.48
N GLN A 115 0.91 -7.88 -15.41
CA GLN A 115 -0.51 -7.56 -15.49
C GLN A 115 -0.78 -6.39 -16.44
N LEU A 116 0.06 -5.35 -16.40
CA LEU A 116 -0.05 -4.20 -17.29
C LEU A 116 0.19 -4.61 -18.75
N ASP A 117 1.16 -5.46 -19.03
CA ASP A 117 1.46 -5.91 -20.38
C ASP A 117 0.30 -6.69 -21.02
N GLN A 118 -0.54 -7.36 -20.22
CA GLN A 118 -1.74 -8.05 -20.71
C GLN A 118 -2.83 -7.09 -21.22
N VAL A 119 -2.90 -5.87 -20.66
CA VAL A 119 -3.92 -4.87 -20.98
C VAL A 119 -3.35 -3.67 -21.75
N ARG A 120 -2.04 -3.66 -22.00
CA ARG A 120 -1.32 -2.53 -22.60
C ARG A 120 -1.89 -2.13 -23.95
N GLU A 121 -2.14 -3.08 -24.83
CA GLU A 121 -2.66 -2.79 -26.18
C GLU A 121 -4.07 -2.17 -26.12
N GLU A 122 -4.95 -2.72 -25.28
CA GLU A 122 -6.31 -2.21 -25.09
C GLU A 122 -6.31 -0.82 -24.46
N LEU A 123 -5.46 -0.59 -23.45
CA LEU A 123 -5.29 0.72 -22.82
C LEU A 123 -4.76 1.76 -23.82
N VAL A 124 -3.72 1.45 -24.58
CA VAL A 124 -3.19 2.35 -25.62
C VAL A 124 -4.28 2.68 -26.63
N SER A 125 -5.05 1.68 -27.09
CA SER A 125 -6.17 1.90 -28.00
C SER A 125 -7.25 2.82 -27.40
N CYS A 126 -7.67 2.65 -26.13
CA CYS A 126 -8.65 3.56 -25.51
C CYS A 126 -8.12 4.99 -25.45
N LEU A 127 -6.85 5.16 -25.12
CA LEU A 127 -6.22 6.47 -24.99
C LEU A 127 -6.10 7.17 -26.36
N GLU A 128 -5.70 6.43 -27.41
CA GLU A 128 -5.66 6.94 -28.78
C GLU A 128 -7.07 7.29 -29.30
N GLU A 129 -8.08 6.46 -29.02
CA GLU A 129 -9.49 6.75 -29.34
C GLU A 129 -10.00 7.99 -28.60
N ALA A 130 -9.52 8.23 -27.38
CA ALA A 130 -9.81 9.44 -26.62
C ALA A 130 -9.04 10.68 -27.12
N GLY A 131 -8.21 10.55 -28.17
CA GLY A 131 -7.45 11.62 -28.78
C GLY A 131 -6.15 11.97 -28.06
N LEU A 132 -5.65 11.07 -27.20
CA LEU A 132 -4.36 11.20 -26.54
C LEU A 132 -3.27 10.55 -27.40
N ASP A 133 -2.17 11.27 -27.58
CA ASP A 133 -0.97 10.73 -28.24
C ASP A 133 -0.15 9.95 -27.21
N VAL A 134 -0.15 8.63 -27.32
CA VAL A 134 0.57 7.74 -26.41
C VAL A 134 1.86 7.29 -27.07
N MET A 135 3.01 7.77 -26.56
CA MET A 135 4.29 7.26 -27.01
C MET A 135 4.42 5.78 -26.64
N ALA A 136 4.76 4.93 -27.61
CA ALA A 136 4.83 3.48 -27.43
C ALA A 136 5.87 3.02 -26.37
N ASP A 137 6.83 3.88 -26.02
CA ASP A 137 7.89 3.63 -25.02
C ASP A 137 7.58 4.25 -23.65
N ALA A 138 6.30 4.51 -23.41
CA ALA A 138 5.84 5.20 -22.22
C ALA A 138 6.17 4.50 -20.89
N SER A 139 7.07 5.06 -20.09
CA SER A 139 7.40 4.57 -18.73
C SER A 139 6.64 5.31 -17.62
N PRO A 140 6.33 4.65 -16.48
CA PRO A 140 5.69 5.31 -15.34
C PRO A 140 6.46 6.57 -14.89
N GLY A 141 5.82 7.74 -14.93
CA GLY A 141 6.41 9.01 -14.47
C GLY A 141 6.46 10.15 -15.50
N SER A 142 5.99 9.95 -16.74
CA SER A 142 6.04 10.99 -17.80
C SER A 142 4.69 11.42 -18.39
N TYR A 143 3.56 11.19 -17.70
CA TYR A 143 2.22 11.57 -18.21
C TYR A 143 1.47 12.50 -17.26
N ASP A 144 1.09 13.68 -17.76
CA ASP A 144 0.03 14.53 -17.17
C ASP A 144 -1.32 14.01 -17.72
N VAL A 145 -1.85 12.95 -17.10
CA VAL A 145 -3.16 12.41 -17.48
C VAL A 145 -4.23 13.28 -16.83
N ARG A 146 -4.65 14.33 -17.53
CA ARG A 146 -5.85 15.09 -17.15
C ARG A 146 -7.07 14.20 -17.32
N ARG A 147 -7.57 13.74 -16.17
CA ARG A 147 -8.76 12.92 -15.97
C ARG A 147 -9.89 13.25 -16.94
N GLN A 148 -10.11 12.38 -17.93
CA GLN A 148 -11.41 12.20 -18.55
C GLN A 148 -11.58 10.69 -18.75
N ILE A 149 -12.55 10.17 -18.00
CA ILE A 149 -12.81 8.75 -17.76
C ILE A 149 -13.22 8.10 -19.09
N CYS A 150 -12.38 7.22 -19.65
CA CYS A 150 -12.84 5.89 -20.10
C CYS A 150 -13.26 5.15 -18.80
#